data_AF-A0A744I2Z4-F1
#
_entry.id   AF-A0A744I2Z4-F1
#
_cell.length_a   1.000
_cell.length_b   1.000
_cell.length_c   1.000
_cell.angle_alpha   90.00
_cell.angle_beta   90.00
_cell.angle_gamma   90.00
#
_symmetry.space_group_name_H-M   'P 1'
#
loop_
_entity.id
_entity.type
_entity.pdbx_description
1 polymer ?
#
loop_
_entity_poly.entity_id
_entity_poly.type
_entity_poly.pdbx_seq_one_letter_code
_entity_poly.pdbx_strand_id
1 'polypeptide(L)'
;MNYTPGPWQWWTSNSFLRLSSQATGKDGGVIDSYVMKDGHSSLIVSKEDMNLIAAAPDLLSALQAMLNKAYKQNWNDHYPDEVSKAQSAISKALGEE
;
A
#
# COMPACT_ATOMS: atom_id res chain seq x y z
N MET A 1 12.37 -7.16 0.86
CA MET A 1 11.16 -6.32 0.90
C MET A 1 10.33 -6.81 2.06
N ASN A 2 9.92 -5.91 2.96
CA ASN A 2 9.15 -6.28 4.16
C ASN A 2 7.64 -6.39 3.89
N TYR A 3 7.18 -6.01 2.69
CA TYR A 3 5.80 -6.08 2.23
C TYR A 3 5.69 -6.81 0.89
N THR A 4 4.50 -7.32 0.56
CA THR A 4 4.23 -8.04 -0.70
C THR A 4 4.43 -7.11 -1.90
N PRO A 5 5.23 -7.46 -2.93
CA PRO A 5 5.51 -6.56 -4.05
C PRO A 5 4.24 -6.22 -4.85
N GLY A 6 4.18 -5.01 -5.39
CA GLY A 6 3.13 -4.60 -6.34
C GLY A 6 3.36 -5.16 -7.75
N PRO A 7 2.48 -4.86 -8.71
CA PRO A 7 1.21 -4.16 -8.52
C PRO A 7 0.18 -5.04 -7.80
N TRP A 8 -0.64 -4.42 -6.96
CA TRP A 8 -1.73 -5.10 -6.26
C TRP A 8 -3.03 -4.91 -7.02
N GLN A 9 -3.82 -5.99 -7.11
CA GLN A 9 -5.09 -5.98 -7.81
C GLN A 9 -6.17 -6.69 -7.01
N TRP A 10 -7.34 -6.07 -6.93
CA TRP A 10 -8.52 -6.66 -6.33
C TRP A 10 -9.18 -7.68 -7.25
N TRP A 11 -9.58 -8.80 -6.67
CA TRP A 11 -10.30 -9.88 -7.30
C TRP A 11 -11.51 -10.24 -6.46
N THR A 12 -12.58 -10.67 -7.13
CA THR A 12 -13.77 -11.23 -6.48
C THR A 12 -14.09 -12.61 -7.06
N SER A 13 -14.42 -13.57 -6.19
CA SER A 13 -14.97 -14.86 -6.58
C SER A 13 -15.94 -15.32 -5.51
N ASN A 14 -17.14 -15.76 -5.89
CA ASN A 14 -18.22 -16.13 -4.95
C ASN A 14 -18.47 -15.08 -3.86
N SER A 15 -18.36 -13.79 -4.21
CA SER A 15 -18.49 -12.64 -3.29
C SER A 15 -17.37 -12.48 -2.24
N PHE A 16 -16.27 -13.23 -2.32
CA PHE A 16 -15.09 -13.04 -1.49
C PHE A 16 -14.14 -12.02 -2.12
N LEU A 17 -13.78 -10.98 -1.35
CA LEU A 17 -12.86 -9.93 -1.77
C LEU A 17 -11.43 -10.34 -1.44
N ARG A 18 -10.55 -10.27 -2.45
CA ARG A 18 -9.16 -10.67 -2.35
C ARG A 18 -8.28 -9.62 -2.99
N LEU A 19 -7.18 -9.27 -2.32
CA LEU A 19 -6.12 -8.44 -2.88
C LEU A 19 -4.93 -9.34 -3.18
N SER A 20 -4.54 -9.35 -4.44
CA SER A 20 -3.50 -10.24 -4.97
C SER A 20 -2.36 -9.41 -5.53
N SER A 21 -1.13 -9.91 -5.42
CA SER A 21 0.02 -9.33 -6.10
C SER A 21 0.20 -9.99 -7.46
N GLN A 22 0.22 -9.20 -8.53
CA GLN A 22 0.51 -9.74 -9.86
C GLN A 22 1.96 -10.23 -9.97
N ALA A 23 2.88 -9.61 -9.23
CA ALA A 23 4.29 -10.00 -9.23
C ALA A 23 4.54 -11.37 -8.59
N THR A 24 3.76 -11.74 -7.57
CA THR A 24 3.87 -13.08 -6.95
C THR A 24 2.92 -14.10 -7.58
N GLY A 25 1.88 -13.65 -8.28
CA GLY A 25 0.85 -14.52 -8.87
C GLY A 25 -0.05 -15.22 -7.85
N LYS A 26 0.11 -14.94 -6.56
CA LYS A 26 -0.65 -15.59 -5.48
C LYS A 26 -2.00 -14.88 -5.29
N ASP A 27 -3.07 -15.63 -5.51
CA ASP A 27 -4.45 -15.19 -5.22
C ASP A 27 -4.64 -15.00 -3.71
N GLY A 28 -5.22 -13.86 -3.30
CA GLY A 28 -5.35 -13.47 -1.89
C GLY A 28 -4.01 -13.27 -1.17
N GLY A 29 -2.90 -13.13 -1.90
CA GLY A 29 -1.55 -13.08 -1.33
C GLY A 29 -1.23 -11.81 -0.54
N VAL A 30 -2.04 -10.76 -0.66
CA VAL A 30 -1.93 -9.51 0.11
C VAL A 30 -3.02 -9.45 1.17
N ILE A 31 -4.28 -9.66 0.77
CA ILE A 31 -5.45 -9.72 1.65
C ILE A 31 -6.35 -10.85 1.15
N ASP A 32 -6.83 -11.69 2.07
CA ASP A 32 -7.86 -12.69 1.80
C ASP A 32 -9.01 -12.55 2.81
N SER A 33 -10.20 -12.87 2.35
CA SER A 33 -11.42 -12.83 3.16
C SER A 33 -11.87 -14.25 3.49
N TYR A 34 -12.40 -14.46 4.69
CA TYR A 34 -12.99 -15.72 5.11
C TYR A 34 -14.39 -15.49 5.70
N VAL A 35 -15.18 -16.57 5.79
CA VAL A 35 -16.50 -16.52 6.44
C VAL A 35 -16.32 -16.72 7.94
N MET A 36 -16.86 -15.80 8.73
CA MET A 36 -16.92 -15.90 10.18
C MET A 36 -17.98 -16.93 10.61
N LYS A 37 -17.96 -17.36 11.87
CA LYS A 37 -18.88 -18.41 12.38
C LYS A 37 -20.37 -18.06 12.24
N ASP A 38 -20.68 -16.77 12.19
CA ASP A 38 -22.03 -16.20 12.05
C ASP A 38 -22.44 -15.98 10.59
N GLY A 39 -21.60 -16.34 9.62
CA GLY A 39 -21.89 -16.23 8.19
C GLY A 39 -21.50 -14.89 7.57
N HIS A 40 -20.96 -13.93 8.32
CA HIS A 40 -20.51 -12.65 7.80
C HIS A 40 -19.09 -12.73 7.20
N SER A 41 -18.79 -11.84 6.26
CA SER A 41 -17.44 -11.69 5.69
C SER A 41 -16.50 -11.08 6.72
N SER A 42 -15.27 -11.60 6.81
CA SER A 42 -14.20 -11.00 7.61
C SER A 42 -13.68 -9.67 7.05
N LEU A 43 -14.04 -9.32 5.81
CA LEU A 43 -13.56 -8.14 5.10
C LEU A 43 -14.71 -7.40 4.42
N ILE A 44 -14.79 -6.10 4.70
CA ILE A 44 -15.65 -5.13 4.03
C ILE A 44 -14.78 -3.91 3.74
N VAL A 45 -14.83 -3.41 2.50
CA VAL A 45 -14.05 -2.24 2.07
C VAL A 45 -14.82 -1.50 0.99
N SER A 46 -14.78 -0.16 1.03
CA SER A 46 -15.41 0.68 0.02
C SER A 46 -14.64 0.61 -1.31
N LYS A 47 -15.27 1.01 -2.42
CA LYS A 47 -14.58 0.99 -3.72
C LYS A 47 -13.44 2.02 -3.77
N GLU A 48 -13.60 3.14 -3.08
CA GLU A 48 -12.64 4.21 -2.97
C GLU A 48 -11.39 3.75 -2.20
N ASP A 49 -11.59 3.10 -1.05
CA ASP A 49 -10.49 2.55 -0.24
C ASP A 49 -9.76 1.43 -0.97
N MET A 50 -10.50 0.57 -1.70
CA MET A 50 -9.88 -0.44 -2.56
C MET A 50 -8.88 0.18 -3.54
N ASN A 51 -9.27 1.26 -4.22
CA ASN A 51 -8.40 1.91 -5.20
C ASN A 51 -7.14 2.49 -4.53
N LEU A 52 -7.30 3.15 -3.36
CA LEU A 52 -6.16 3.73 -2.63
C LEU A 52 -5.21 2.64 -2.12
N ILE A 53 -5.74 1.54 -1.56
CA ILE A 53 -4.94 0.41 -1.09
C ILE A 53 -4.17 -0.23 -2.25
N ALA A 54 -4.82 -0.45 -3.39
CA ALA A 54 -4.17 -1.05 -4.56
C ALA A 54 -3.04 -0.17 -5.12
N ALA A 55 -3.16 1.15 -5.01
CA ALA A 55 -2.13 2.11 -5.43
C ALA A 55 -0.97 2.27 -4.42
N ALA A 56 -1.07 1.71 -3.21
CA ALA A 56 -0.09 1.95 -2.15
C ALA A 56 1.37 1.60 -2.54
N PRO A 57 1.67 0.48 -3.24
CA PRO A 57 3.04 0.20 -3.70
C PRO A 57 3.60 1.25 -4.67
N ASP A 58 2.75 1.77 -5.56
CA ASP A 58 3.13 2.78 -6.55
C ASP A 58 3.33 4.15 -5.89
N LEU A 59 2.44 4.51 -4.96
CA LEU A 59 2.55 5.73 -4.15
C LEU A 59 3.82 5.74 -3.31
N LEU A 60 4.16 4.61 -2.66
CA LEU A 60 5.40 4.47 -1.91
C LEU A 60 6.63 4.66 -2.80
N SER A 61 6.65 3.97 -3.95
CA SER A 61 7.75 4.04 -4.91
C SER A 61 7.92 5.46 -5.47
N ALA A 62 6.82 6.13 -5.81
CA ALA A 62 6.83 7.51 -6.30
C ALA A 62 7.31 8.49 -5.23
N LEU A 63 6.87 8.33 -3.97
CA LEU A 63 7.28 9.19 -2.87
C LEU A 63 8.77 9.03 -2.54
N GLN A 64 9.29 7.79 -2.54
CA GLN A 64 10.73 7.53 -2.38
C GLN A 64 11.56 8.18 -3.49
N ALA A 65 11.12 8.06 -4.75
CA ALA A 65 11.79 8.68 -5.88
C ALA A 65 11.77 10.21 -5.80
N MET A 66 10.64 10.79 -5.39
CA MET A 66 10.50 12.23 -5.19
C MET A 66 11.39 12.73 -4.06
N LEU A 67 11.40 12.05 -2.90
CA LEU A 67 12.21 12.43 -1.75
C LEU A 67 13.71 12.36 -2.05
N ASN A 68 14.16 11.35 -2.80
CA ASN A 68 15.56 11.26 -3.27
C ASN A 68 15.97 12.49 -4.11
N LYS A 69 15.08 12.95 -5.00
CA LYS A 69 15.32 14.17 -5.78
C LYS A 69 15.28 15.44 -4.92
N ALA A 70 14.36 15.49 -3.95
CA ALA A 70 14.23 16.62 -3.02
C ALA A 70 15.53 16.86 -2.24
N TYR A 71 16.16 15.80 -1.70
CA TYR A 71 17.46 15.91 -1.04
C TYR A 71 18.57 16.41 -1.97
N LYS A 72 18.61 15.92 -3.22
CA LYS A 72 19.60 16.39 -4.22
C LYS A 72 19.45 17.86 -4.60
N GLN A 73 18.27 18.45 -4.33
CA GLN A 73 17.95 19.84 -4.61
C GLN A 73 17.90 20.69 -3.33
N ASN A 74 18.41 20.20 -2.20
CA ASN A 74 18.42 20.87 -0.91
C ASN A 74 17.02 21.31 -0.42
N TRP A 75 15.96 20.56 -0.78
CA TRP A 75 14.61 20.85 -0.28
C TRP A 75 14.51 20.73 1.24
N ASN A 76 15.40 19.97 1.88
CA ASN A 76 15.49 19.89 3.34
C ASN A 76 15.78 21.24 4.01
N ASP A 77 16.42 22.18 3.31
CA ASP A 77 16.72 23.51 3.86
C ASP A 77 15.57 24.50 3.65
N HIS A 78 14.78 24.29 2.58
CA HIS A 78 13.70 25.19 2.18
C HIS A 78 12.31 24.73 2.64
N TYR A 79 12.12 23.42 2.78
CA TYR A 79 10.85 22.72 3.05
C TYR A 79 11.07 21.56 4.04
N PRO A 80 11.63 21.82 5.24
CA PRO A 80 11.99 20.78 6.19
C PRO A 80 10.77 19.98 6.67
N ASP A 81 9.61 20.62 6.80
CA ASP A 81 8.38 19.99 7.30
C ASP A 81 7.82 18.98 6.28
N GLU A 82 7.80 19.34 5.00
CA GLU A 82 7.34 18.47 3.92
C GLU A 82 8.25 17.24 3.76
N VAL A 83 9.56 17.46 3.81
CA VAL A 83 10.57 16.39 3.77
C VAL A 83 10.41 15.45 4.97
N SER A 84 10.25 16.01 6.17
CA SER A 84 10.05 15.24 7.41
C SER A 84 8.77 14.40 7.38
N LYS A 85 7.66 14.96 6.89
CA LYS A 85 6.38 14.23 6.71
C LYS A 85 6.52 13.09 5.70
N ALA A 86 7.17 13.34 4.56
CA ALA A 86 7.40 12.32 3.55
C ALA A 86 8.28 11.18 4.08
N GLN A 87 9.34 11.51 4.81
CA GLN A 87 10.23 10.52 5.42
C GLN A 87 9.50 9.68 6.47
N SER A 88 8.71 10.32 7.34
CA SER A 88 7.90 9.63 8.35
C SER A 88 6.88 8.68 7.72
N ALA A 89 6.21 9.10 6.65
CA ALA A 89 5.26 8.25 5.93
C ALA A 89 5.94 7.03 5.28
N ILE A 90 7.14 7.21 4.72
CA ILE A 90 7.94 6.10 4.16
C ILE A 90 8.36 5.13 5.27
N SER A 91 8.94 5.61 6.38
CA SER A 91 9.37 4.76 7.49
C SER A 91 8.21 3.96 8.07
N LYS A 92 7.04 4.59 8.25
CA LYS A 92 5.81 3.90 8.67
C LYS A 92 5.40 2.81 7.68
N ALA A 93 5.42 3.09 6.38
CA ALA A 93 5.07 2.11 5.35
C ALA A 93 6.06 0.93 5.26
N LEU A 94 7.33 1.15 5.63
CA LEU A 94 8.36 0.11 5.68
C LEU A 94 8.41 -0.67 7.01
N GLY A 95 7.64 -0.22 8.02
CA GLY A 95 7.62 -0.81 9.36
C GLY A 95 8.86 -0.48 10.18
N GLU A 96 9.46 0.69 9.94
CA GLU A 96 10.70 1.18 10.58
C GLU A 96 10.42 2.19 11.72
N GLU A 97 9.16 2.31 12.17
CA GLU A 97 8.74 3.17 13.30
C GLU A 97 9.42 2.79 14.63
#